data_AF-A0A5A9ENM1-F1
#
_entry.id   AF-A0A5A9ENM1-F1
#
_cell.length_a   1.000
_cell.length_b   1.000
_cell.length_c   1.000
_cell.angle_alpha   90.00
_cell.angle_beta   90.00
_cell.angle_gamma   90.00
#
_symmetry.space_group_name_H-M   'P 1'
#
loop_
_entity.id
_entity.type
_entity.pdbx_description
1 polymer ?
#
loop_
_entity_poly.entity_id
_entity_poly.type
_entity_poly.pdbx_seq_one_letter_code
_entity_poly.pdbx_strand_id
1 'polypeptide(L)'
;MKAKVTGGTAAPLSAAVLAMVKHFESLHDGDRSTDELEPMLCPAGVWTVGYGLTLTDPKSGAQLRGKGNRAAAMAEYRRRWPGGLTRAEAERLLSIELENRMRRVDALVTVPLEAYQREALGSFEYNTGGLAGSTLLKKLNAGDTEGAAAAFDQWVKATVDGRKVTMPGLVTRRNAEETMFRGGDWRTALQVQPMPQAVEPPKEMKPLAKSVSVQAGTGGLTLAGVTVAAQQARDASGAVREFLDTLPAVSVSAGWLVAGVLAVAVAVMLYRRFDDHRKAAA
;
A
#
# COMPACT_ATOMS: atom_id res chain seq x y z
N MET A 1 -10.91 -45.68 11.41
CA MET A 1 -9.83 -45.97 10.43
C MET A 1 -9.03 -44.70 10.22
N LYS A 2 -7.76 -44.66 10.65
CA LYS A 2 -6.88 -43.50 10.41
C LYS A 2 -6.28 -43.65 9.01
N ALA A 3 -6.63 -42.75 8.10
CA ALA A 3 -6.01 -42.72 6.78
C ALA A 3 -4.53 -42.40 6.95
N LYS A 4 -3.69 -43.30 6.43
CA LYS A 4 -2.24 -43.20 6.37
C LYS A 4 -1.91 -42.04 5.42
N VAL A 5 -1.39 -40.94 5.95
CA VAL A 5 -0.81 -39.87 5.12
C VAL A 5 0.41 -40.46 4.44
N THR A 6 0.25 -40.85 3.18
CA THR A 6 1.33 -41.29 2.31
C THR A 6 2.24 -40.09 2.06
N GLY A 7 3.49 -40.19 2.49
CA GLY A 7 4.54 -39.25 2.12
C GLY A 7 4.75 -39.29 0.61
N GLY A 8 4.01 -38.45 -0.11
CA GLY A 8 4.36 -38.05 -1.46
C GLY A 8 5.46 -37.00 -1.37
N THR A 9 6.52 -37.17 -2.15
CA THR A 9 7.43 -36.06 -2.46
C THR A 9 6.59 -34.87 -2.91
N ALA A 10 6.71 -33.72 -2.22
CA ALA A 10 5.97 -32.52 -2.59
C ALA A 10 6.14 -32.26 -4.10
N ALA A 11 5.03 -32.01 -4.80
CA ALA A 11 5.07 -31.72 -6.23
C ALA A 11 6.03 -30.53 -6.50
N PRO A 12 6.80 -30.59 -7.61
CA PRO A 12 7.67 -29.48 -7.98
C PRO A 12 6.87 -28.19 -8.17
N LEU A 13 7.49 -27.05 -7.88
CA LEU A 13 6.88 -25.73 -8.05
C LEU A 13 6.31 -25.55 -9.46
N SER A 14 5.05 -25.12 -9.55
CA SER A 14 4.47 -24.78 -10.84
C SER A 14 5.11 -23.52 -11.43
N ALA A 15 5.13 -23.45 -12.77
CA ALA A 15 5.50 -22.22 -13.47
C ALA A 15 4.55 -21.05 -13.12
N ALA A 16 3.30 -21.35 -12.71
CA ALA A 16 2.30 -20.35 -12.37
C ALA A 16 2.66 -19.61 -11.08
N VAL A 17 3.01 -20.32 -10.00
CA VAL A 17 3.41 -19.69 -8.73
C VAL A 17 4.73 -18.96 -8.85
N LEU A 18 5.71 -19.52 -9.58
CA LEU A 18 6.97 -18.83 -9.86
C LEU A 18 6.74 -17.53 -10.63
N ALA A 19 5.88 -17.54 -11.65
CA ALA A 19 5.53 -16.33 -12.39
C ALA A 19 4.82 -15.29 -11.50
N MET A 20 3.91 -15.73 -10.62
CA MET A 20 3.19 -14.87 -9.69
C MET A 20 4.15 -14.17 -8.71
N VAL A 21 5.02 -14.93 -8.05
CA VAL A 21 5.97 -14.35 -7.09
C VAL A 21 6.95 -13.42 -7.80
N LYS A 22 7.48 -13.81 -8.97
CA LYS A 22 8.35 -12.92 -9.77
C LYS A 22 7.66 -11.61 -10.14
N HIS A 23 6.37 -11.65 -10.49
CA HIS A 23 5.59 -10.47 -10.83
C HIS A 23 5.50 -9.49 -9.65
N PHE A 24 5.17 -9.98 -8.44
CA PHE A 24 4.98 -9.13 -7.27
C PHE A 24 6.28 -8.68 -6.60
N GLU A 25 7.30 -9.53 -6.55
CA GLU A 25 8.60 -9.14 -5.98
C GLU A 25 9.35 -8.15 -6.87
N SER A 26 9.10 -8.19 -8.18
CA SER A 26 9.91 -7.51 -9.21
C SER A 26 11.39 -7.91 -9.17
N LEU A 27 12.10 -7.66 -10.26
CA LEU A 27 13.55 -7.87 -10.29
C LEU A 27 14.24 -6.65 -9.67
N HIS A 28 14.86 -6.86 -8.50
CA HIS A 28 15.74 -5.88 -7.87
C HIS A 28 17.11 -5.95 -8.52
N ASP A 29 17.41 -4.89 -9.25
CA ASP A 29 18.67 -4.70 -9.96
C ASP A 29 19.03 -3.21 -9.94
N GLY A 30 20.08 -2.90 -9.18
CA GLY A 30 20.61 -1.56 -8.99
C GLY A 30 21.31 -1.00 -10.21
N ASP A 31 21.74 -1.86 -11.14
CA ASP A 31 22.41 -1.46 -12.38
C ASP A 31 22.01 -2.36 -13.55
N ARG A 32 20.92 -1.96 -14.20
CA ARG A 32 20.36 -2.63 -15.38
C ARG A 32 21.22 -2.48 -16.65
N SER A 33 22.35 -1.78 -16.58
CA SER A 33 23.29 -1.69 -17.70
C SER A 33 24.22 -2.90 -17.79
N THR A 34 24.23 -3.75 -16.77
CA THR A 34 25.05 -4.96 -16.71
C THR A 34 24.19 -6.22 -16.68
N ASP A 35 24.81 -7.36 -17.01
CA ASP A 35 24.16 -8.67 -16.88
C ASP A 35 24.13 -9.18 -15.42
N GLU A 36 24.90 -8.55 -14.53
CA GLU A 36 24.95 -8.85 -13.10
C GLU A 36 23.85 -8.06 -12.37
N LEU A 37 23.05 -8.73 -11.57
CA LEU A 37 22.05 -8.08 -10.74
C LEU A 37 22.73 -7.41 -9.56
N GLU A 38 22.66 -6.08 -9.50
CA GLU A 38 23.24 -5.34 -8.39
C GLU A 38 22.24 -5.12 -7.23
N PRO A 39 22.70 -5.13 -5.97
CA PRO A 39 21.86 -4.77 -4.85
C PRO A 39 21.34 -3.34 -4.92
N MET A 40 20.06 -3.17 -4.56
CA MET A 40 19.43 -1.87 -4.41
C MET A 40 18.67 -1.76 -3.08
N LEU A 41 18.36 -0.54 -2.65
CA LEU A 41 17.46 -0.35 -1.51
C LEU A 41 16.01 -0.49 -1.98
N CYS A 42 15.28 -1.40 -1.34
CA CYS A 42 13.83 -1.49 -1.53
C CYS A 42 13.12 -0.31 -0.82
N PRO A 43 11.83 -0.04 -1.10
CA PRO A 43 11.08 1.02 -0.43
C PRO A 43 11.04 0.92 1.10
N ALA A 44 11.20 -0.28 1.66
CA ALA A 44 11.30 -0.50 3.11
C ALA A 44 12.71 -0.21 3.69
N GLY A 45 13.62 0.31 2.86
CA GLY A 45 14.98 0.68 3.25
C GLY A 45 15.91 -0.50 3.53
N VAL A 46 15.63 -1.69 2.97
CA VAL A 46 16.48 -2.89 3.10
C VAL A 46 17.26 -3.08 1.80
N TRP A 47 18.53 -3.46 1.91
CA TRP A 47 19.34 -3.84 0.75
C TRP A 47 18.91 -5.20 0.22
N THR A 48 18.48 -5.24 -1.04
CA THR A 48 17.85 -6.40 -1.68
C THR A 48 18.38 -6.56 -3.10
N VAL A 49 18.49 -7.81 -3.58
CA VAL A 49 18.90 -8.16 -4.94
C VAL A 49 18.04 -9.29 -5.50
N GLY A 50 17.88 -9.37 -6.82
CA GLY A 50 17.10 -10.42 -7.46
C GLY A 50 15.62 -10.34 -7.11
N TYR A 51 14.99 -11.47 -6.82
CA TYR A 51 13.59 -11.52 -6.38
C TYR A 51 13.54 -11.60 -4.86
N GLY A 52 13.50 -10.45 -4.18
CA GLY A 52 13.27 -10.38 -2.73
C GLY A 52 14.42 -10.82 -1.82
N LEU A 53 15.61 -11.18 -2.34
CA LEU A 53 16.72 -11.64 -1.52
C LEU A 53 17.34 -10.48 -0.74
N THR A 54 17.16 -10.46 0.58
CA THR A 54 17.72 -9.43 1.46
C THR A 54 19.15 -9.75 1.88
N LEU A 55 20.03 -8.74 1.81
CA LEU A 55 21.39 -8.85 2.33
C LEU A 55 21.40 -8.65 3.84
N THR A 56 22.17 -9.50 4.51
CA THR A 56 22.26 -9.53 5.98
C THR A 56 23.71 -9.41 6.41
N ASP A 57 23.93 -8.76 7.55
CA ASP A 57 25.23 -8.74 8.20
C ASP A 57 25.60 -10.18 8.62
N PRO A 58 26.77 -10.71 8.20
CA PRO A 58 27.11 -12.11 8.41
C PRO A 58 27.41 -12.46 9.87
N LYS A 59 27.64 -11.47 10.74
CA LYS A 59 27.94 -11.69 12.16
C LYS A 59 26.67 -11.74 13.01
N SER A 60 25.77 -10.78 12.78
CA SER A 60 24.54 -10.60 13.54
C SER A 60 23.31 -11.26 12.91
N GLY A 61 23.36 -11.56 11.61
CA GLY A 61 22.20 -12.00 10.84
C GLY A 61 21.17 -10.90 10.55
N ALA A 62 21.40 -9.67 11.01
CA ALA A 62 20.47 -8.57 10.83
C ALA A 62 20.43 -8.10 9.37
N GLN A 63 19.25 -7.68 8.90
CA GLN A 63 19.11 -7.08 7.57
C GLN A 63 19.90 -5.77 7.47
N LEU A 64 20.65 -5.62 6.38
CA LEU A 64 21.36 -4.39 6.08
C LEU A 64 20.35 -3.33 5.64
N ARG A 65 20.17 -2.30 6.47
CA ARG A 65 19.16 -1.25 6.28
C ARG A 65 19.78 0.13 6.09
N GLY A 66 19.12 0.97 5.30
CA GLY A 66 19.50 2.38 5.11
C GLY A 66 20.68 2.59 4.18
N LYS A 67 20.76 3.81 3.62
CA LYS A 67 21.78 4.21 2.64
C LYS A 67 23.20 4.12 3.17
N GLY A 68 23.41 4.35 4.47
CA GLY A 68 24.73 4.27 5.11
C GLY A 68 25.37 2.88 5.05
N ASN A 69 24.57 1.82 4.88
CA ASN A 69 25.07 0.44 4.80
C ASN A 69 25.44 0.00 3.38
N ARG A 70 25.52 0.90 2.39
CA ARG A 70 25.88 0.55 1.00
C ARG A 70 27.17 -0.26 0.91
N ALA A 71 28.23 0.19 1.59
CA ALA A 71 29.53 -0.49 1.53
C ALA A 71 29.45 -1.91 2.11
N ALA A 72 28.77 -2.08 3.26
CA ALA A 72 28.55 -3.39 3.87
C ALA A 72 27.70 -4.31 2.98
N ALA A 73 26.66 -3.77 2.35
CA ALA A 73 25.80 -4.51 1.42
C ALA A 73 26.58 -4.98 0.19
N MET A 74 27.35 -4.09 -0.43
CA MET A 74 28.18 -4.46 -1.59
C MET A 74 29.27 -5.47 -1.21
N ALA A 75 29.88 -5.34 -0.03
CA ALA A 75 30.87 -6.30 0.46
C ALA A 75 30.26 -7.69 0.69
N GLU A 76 29.08 -7.77 1.33
CA GLU A 76 28.38 -9.04 1.53
C GLU A 76 27.93 -9.65 0.20
N TYR A 77 27.43 -8.83 -0.72
CA TYR A 77 27.06 -9.25 -2.07
C TYR A 77 28.25 -9.86 -2.81
N ARG A 78 29.39 -9.14 -2.90
CA ARG A 78 30.60 -9.64 -3.59
C ARG A 78 31.22 -10.84 -2.86
N ARG A 79 31.03 -10.99 -1.55
CA ARG A 79 31.42 -12.19 -0.80
C ARG A 79 30.60 -13.42 -1.20
N ARG A 80 29.28 -13.26 -1.38
CA ARG A 80 28.37 -14.36 -1.79
C ARG A 80 28.49 -14.67 -3.28
N TRP A 81 28.63 -13.64 -4.11
CA TRP A 81 28.68 -13.72 -5.57
C TRP A 81 29.87 -12.92 -6.11
N PRO A 82 31.10 -13.46 -6.01
CA PRO A 82 32.30 -12.75 -6.46
C PRO A 82 32.28 -12.44 -7.97
N GLY A 83 31.66 -13.30 -8.78
CA GLY A 83 31.43 -13.09 -10.21
C GLY A 83 30.06 -12.51 -10.56
N GLY A 84 29.37 -11.89 -9.59
CA GLY A 84 28.04 -11.31 -9.79
C GLY A 84 26.90 -12.32 -9.73
N LEU A 85 25.71 -11.83 -9.38
CA LEU A 85 24.48 -12.63 -9.35
C LEU A 85 23.79 -12.52 -10.71
N THR A 86 23.68 -13.63 -11.45
CA THR A 86 22.94 -13.63 -12.72
C THR A 86 21.43 -13.75 -12.49
N ARG A 87 20.63 -13.38 -13.50
CA ARG A 87 19.17 -13.60 -13.47
C ARG A 87 18.81 -15.07 -13.27
N ALA A 88 19.49 -15.99 -13.96
CA ALA A 88 19.23 -17.42 -13.81
C ALA A 88 19.49 -17.92 -12.38
N GLU A 89 20.57 -17.44 -11.76
CA GLU A 89 20.89 -17.76 -10.37
C GLU A 89 19.87 -17.15 -9.40
N ALA A 90 19.41 -15.92 -9.64
CA ALA A 90 18.34 -15.30 -8.84
C ALA A 90 17.01 -16.06 -8.94
N GLU A 91 16.67 -16.58 -10.12
CA GLU A 91 15.48 -17.44 -10.29
C GLU A 91 15.63 -18.78 -9.55
N ARG A 92 16.83 -19.37 -9.57
CA ARG A 92 17.12 -20.59 -8.80
C ARG A 92 16.98 -20.36 -7.29
N LEU A 93 17.53 -19.25 -6.79
CA LEU A 93 17.44 -18.86 -5.38
C LEU A 93 15.99 -18.58 -4.97
N LEU A 94 15.20 -17.95 -5.85
CA LEU A 94 13.77 -17.75 -5.63
C LEU A 94 13.04 -19.08 -5.49
N SER A 95 13.28 -20.03 -6.39
CA SER A 95 12.65 -21.36 -6.33
C SER A 95 12.96 -22.08 -5.01
N ILE A 96 14.23 -22.08 -4.59
CA ILE A 96 14.66 -22.69 -3.32
C ILE A 96 13.93 -22.03 -2.15
N GLU A 97 13.90 -20.70 -2.11
CA GLU A 97 13.27 -19.99 -1.01
C GLU A 97 11.76 -20.24 -0.99
N LEU A 98 11.11 -20.25 -2.14
CA LEU A 98 9.69 -20.53 -2.24
C LEU A 98 9.36 -21.97 -1.79
N GLU A 99 10.20 -22.95 -2.12
CA GLU A 99 10.10 -24.31 -1.57
C GLU A 99 10.27 -24.35 -0.05
N ASN A 100 11.19 -23.55 0.52
CA ASN A 100 11.33 -23.41 1.96
C ASN A 100 10.02 -22.89 2.60
N ARG A 101 9.38 -21.90 1.97
CA ARG A 101 8.10 -21.34 2.41
C ARG A 101 6.99 -22.39 2.33
N MET A 102 6.94 -23.18 1.28
CA MET A 102 5.95 -24.25 1.19
C MET A 102 6.17 -25.36 2.21
N ARG A 103 7.41 -25.72 2.57
CA ARG A 103 7.64 -26.64 3.70
C ARG A 103 7.14 -26.08 5.02
N ARG A 104 7.21 -24.76 5.22
CA ARG A 104 6.58 -24.11 6.38
C ARG A 104 5.05 -24.16 6.30
N VAL A 105 4.45 -23.98 5.12
CA VAL A 105 3.02 -24.19 4.92
C VAL A 105 2.62 -25.61 5.31
N ASP A 106 3.33 -26.62 4.80
CA ASP A 106 3.06 -28.04 5.09
C ASP A 106 3.14 -28.36 6.59
N ALA A 107 4.06 -27.72 7.31
CA ALA A 107 4.19 -27.89 8.75
C ALA A 107 3.07 -27.21 9.55
N LEU A 108 2.41 -26.19 8.99
CA LEU A 108 1.39 -25.39 9.66
C LEU A 108 -0.04 -25.86 9.36
N VAL A 109 -0.27 -26.41 8.18
CA VAL A 109 -1.60 -26.82 7.71
C VAL A 109 -1.90 -28.25 8.13
N THR A 110 -3.04 -28.47 8.76
CA THR A 110 -3.45 -29.77 9.34
C THR A 110 -4.54 -30.48 8.55
N VAL A 111 -5.02 -29.85 7.47
CA VAL A 111 -6.03 -30.40 6.55
C VAL A 111 -5.39 -30.71 5.19
N PRO A 112 -5.97 -31.60 4.37
CA PRO A 112 -5.50 -31.82 3.01
C PRO A 112 -5.49 -30.52 2.20
N LEU A 113 -4.47 -30.34 1.38
CA LEU A 113 -4.34 -29.21 0.46
C LEU A 113 -4.25 -29.70 -0.97
N GLU A 114 -4.94 -29.00 -1.85
CA GLU A 114 -4.66 -29.06 -3.28
C GLU A 114 -3.34 -28.34 -3.59
N ALA A 115 -2.67 -28.73 -4.68
CA ALA A 115 -1.40 -28.15 -5.07
C ALA A 115 -1.49 -26.61 -5.21
N TYR A 116 -2.52 -26.08 -5.87
CA TYR A 116 -2.70 -24.64 -6.06
C TYR A 116 -2.95 -23.89 -4.73
N GLN A 117 -3.60 -24.52 -3.74
CA GLN A 117 -3.79 -23.92 -2.42
C GLN A 117 -2.46 -23.81 -1.69
N ARG A 118 -1.68 -24.90 -1.68
CA ARG A 118 -0.33 -24.91 -1.11
C ARG A 118 0.57 -23.85 -1.76
N GLU A 119 0.45 -23.68 -3.07
CA GLU A 119 1.22 -22.69 -3.82
C GLU A 119 0.83 -21.24 -3.49
N ALA A 120 -0.47 -20.94 -3.43
CA ALA A 120 -0.96 -19.63 -3.01
C ALA A 120 -0.51 -19.28 -1.58
N LEU A 121 -0.59 -20.25 -0.65
CA LEU A 121 -0.09 -20.09 0.72
C LEU A 121 1.44 -19.91 0.76
N GLY A 122 2.16 -20.58 -0.14
CA GLY A 122 3.60 -20.40 -0.31
C GLY A 122 3.96 -18.97 -0.71
N SER A 123 3.25 -18.38 -1.68
CA SER A 123 3.41 -16.96 -2.05
C SER A 123 3.05 -16.02 -0.90
N PHE A 124 1.95 -16.30 -0.20
CA PHE A 124 1.51 -15.51 0.95
C PHE A 124 2.57 -15.50 2.05
N GLU A 125 3.12 -16.67 2.35
CA GLU A 125 4.14 -16.88 3.38
C GLU A 125 5.49 -16.30 2.97
N TYR A 126 5.85 -16.36 1.68
CA TYR A 126 7.00 -15.64 1.14
C TYR A 126 6.89 -14.13 1.39
N ASN A 127 5.71 -13.55 1.14
CA ASN A 127 5.49 -12.11 1.32
C ASN A 127 5.49 -11.67 2.79
N THR A 128 4.81 -12.43 3.64
CA THR A 128 4.43 -11.94 4.97
C THR A 128 5.23 -12.57 6.11
N GLY A 129 5.74 -13.80 5.93
CA GLY A 129 6.22 -14.62 7.03
C GLY A 129 5.14 -14.98 8.09
N GLY A 130 3.89 -14.59 7.84
CA GLY A 130 2.87 -14.37 8.86
C GLY A 130 1.80 -15.47 8.95
N LEU A 131 1.91 -16.55 8.16
CA LEU A 131 0.84 -17.55 8.06
C LEU A 131 0.48 -18.17 9.40
N ALA A 132 1.48 -18.51 10.24
CA ALA A 132 1.29 -19.18 11.53
C ALA A 132 0.31 -18.46 12.48
N GLY A 133 0.27 -17.13 12.45
CA GLY A 133 -0.62 -16.32 13.30
C GLY A 133 -1.92 -15.87 12.62
N SER A 134 -2.13 -16.24 11.37
CA SER A 134 -3.17 -15.66 10.52
C SER A 134 -4.57 -16.23 10.80
N THR A 135 -5.60 -15.40 10.63
CA THR A 135 -7.01 -15.85 10.56
C THR A 135 -7.21 -16.84 9.42
N LEU A 136 -6.49 -16.65 8.32
CA LEU A 136 -6.46 -17.53 7.16
C LEU A 136 -6.13 -18.97 7.57
N LEU A 137 -4.98 -19.19 8.22
CA LEU A 137 -4.58 -20.53 8.66
C LEU A 137 -5.57 -21.14 9.65
N LYS A 138 -6.07 -20.33 10.60
CA LYS A 138 -7.06 -20.79 11.60
C LYS A 138 -8.32 -21.32 10.93
N LYS A 139 -8.85 -20.61 9.94
CA LYS A 139 -10.05 -21.02 9.20
C LYS A 139 -9.80 -22.26 8.36
N LEU A 140 -8.69 -22.27 7.63
CA LEU A 140 -8.27 -23.42 6.81
C LEU A 140 -8.16 -24.70 7.65
N ASN A 141 -7.46 -24.66 8.78
CA ASN A 141 -7.29 -25.81 9.66
C ASN A 141 -8.59 -26.25 10.35
N ALA A 142 -9.59 -25.37 10.42
CA ALA A 142 -10.95 -25.71 10.86
C ALA A 142 -11.83 -26.30 9.74
N GLY A 143 -11.30 -26.46 8.52
CA GLY A 143 -12.04 -26.92 7.34
C GLY A 143 -12.86 -25.83 6.64
N ASP A 144 -12.75 -24.57 7.07
CA ASP A 144 -13.42 -23.41 6.45
C ASP A 144 -12.57 -22.85 5.31
N THR A 145 -12.52 -23.57 4.19
CA THR A 145 -11.73 -23.20 3.00
C THR A 145 -12.19 -21.87 2.40
N GLU A 146 -13.50 -21.64 2.33
CA GLU A 146 -14.08 -20.40 1.81
C GLU A 146 -13.76 -19.19 2.68
N GLY A 147 -13.88 -19.33 4.00
CA GLY A 147 -13.47 -18.29 4.92
C GLY A 147 -11.96 -18.07 4.92
N ALA A 148 -11.15 -19.10 4.68
CA ALA A 148 -9.70 -18.95 4.53
C ALA A 148 -9.38 -18.11 3.28
N ALA A 149 -10.03 -18.39 2.15
CA ALA A 149 -9.89 -17.60 0.92
C ALA A 149 -10.25 -16.12 1.16
N ALA A 150 -11.38 -15.84 1.81
CA ALA A 150 -11.77 -14.46 2.15
C ALA A 150 -10.82 -13.77 3.14
N ALA A 151 -9.99 -14.52 3.88
CA ALA A 151 -9.07 -13.96 4.87
C ALA A 151 -7.78 -13.38 4.28
N PHE A 152 -7.49 -13.60 2.98
CA PHE A 152 -6.36 -12.96 2.29
C PHE A 152 -6.45 -11.43 2.37
N ASP A 153 -7.66 -10.86 2.23
CA ASP A 153 -7.95 -9.42 2.29
C ASP A 153 -7.60 -8.74 3.62
N GLN A 154 -7.37 -9.51 4.69
CA GLN A 154 -6.94 -8.96 5.97
C GLN A 154 -5.48 -8.50 5.96
N TRP A 155 -4.71 -8.92 4.95
CA TRP A 155 -3.26 -8.71 4.83
C TRP A 155 -2.88 -7.66 3.78
N VAL A 156 -3.73 -6.65 3.61
CA VAL A 156 -3.55 -5.58 2.62
C VAL A 156 -3.00 -4.27 3.20
N LYS A 157 -2.68 -4.24 4.51
CA LYS A 157 -2.31 -3.01 5.22
C LYS A 157 -0.82 -3.00 5.60
N ALA A 158 -0.18 -1.84 5.47
CA ALA A 158 1.14 -1.56 6.02
C ALA A 158 1.09 -0.38 6.99
N THR A 159 2.06 -0.29 7.90
CA THR A 159 2.19 0.87 8.78
C THR A 159 2.97 1.97 8.08
N VAL A 160 2.33 3.10 7.80
CA VAL A 160 2.93 4.32 7.25
C VAL A 160 2.71 5.43 8.27
N ASP A 161 3.80 6.04 8.75
CA ASP A 161 3.77 7.10 9.76
C ASP A 161 2.94 6.75 11.01
N GLY A 162 3.11 5.52 11.50
CA GLY A 162 2.42 5.00 12.70
C GLY A 162 0.95 4.61 12.48
N ARG A 163 0.42 4.70 11.26
CA ARG A 163 -0.97 4.36 10.93
C ARG A 163 -1.05 3.19 9.96
N LYS A 164 -2.05 2.32 10.13
CA LYS A 164 -2.31 1.24 9.17
C LYS A 164 -3.02 1.79 7.94
N VAL A 165 -2.36 1.71 6.79
CA VAL A 165 -2.88 2.16 5.48
C VAL A 165 -3.03 0.96 4.57
N THR A 166 -4.15 0.87 3.87
CA THR A 166 -4.35 -0.15 2.82
C THR A 166 -3.45 0.17 1.62
N MET A 167 -2.62 -0.79 1.23
CA MET A 167 -1.67 -0.63 0.13
C MET A 167 -2.26 -1.24 -1.14
N PRO A 168 -2.46 -0.46 -2.23
CA PRO A 168 -3.03 -0.97 -3.48
C PRO A 168 -2.29 -2.21 -4.01
N GLY A 169 -0.95 -2.20 -3.97
CA GLY A 169 -0.15 -3.35 -4.40
C GLY A 169 -0.37 -4.61 -3.56
N LEU A 170 -0.63 -4.48 -2.25
CA LEU A 170 -0.99 -5.63 -1.42
C LEU A 170 -2.39 -6.13 -1.72
N VAL A 171 -3.36 -5.24 -1.98
CA VAL A 171 -4.71 -5.63 -2.43
C VAL A 171 -4.61 -6.47 -3.70
N THR A 172 -3.93 -5.98 -4.74
CA THR A 172 -3.74 -6.73 -5.98
C THR A 172 -3.06 -8.09 -5.74
N ARG A 173 -2.04 -8.14 -4.87
CA ARG A 173 -1.36 -9.40 -4.53
C ARG A 173 -2.26 -10.38 -3.79
N ARG A 174 -3.04 -9.92 -2.80
CA ARG A 174 -3.96 -10.77 -2.05
C ARG A 174 -5.07 -11.31 -2.95
N ASN A 175 -5.61 -10.52 -3.86
CA ASN A 175 -6.59 -10.98 -4.85
C ASN A 175 -6.01 -12.06 -5.78
N ALA A 176 -4.77 -11.89 -6.24
CA ALA A 176 -4.09 -12.87 -7.09
C ALA A 176 -3.83 -14.20 -6.36
N GLU A 177 -3.37 -14.12 -5.11
CA GLU A 177 -3.16 -15.30 -4.27
C GLU A 177 -4.47 -15.99 -3.90
N GLU A 178 -5.53 -15.25 -3.56
CA GLU A 178 -6.87 -15.82 -3.32
C GLU A 178 -7.40 -16.50 -4.59
N THR A 179 -7.25 -15.87 -5.75
CA THR A 179 -7.67 -16.44 -7.04
C THR A 179 -6.97 -17.77 -7.28
N MET A 180 -5.66 -17.85 -7.08
CA MET A 180 -4.91 -19.10 -7.16
C MET A 180 -5.37 -20.11 -6.11
N PHE A 181 -5.62 -19.67 -4.87
CA PHE A 181 -6.09 -20.53 -3.78
C PHE A 181 -7.46 -21.15 -4.08
N ARG A 182 -8.30 -20.48 -4.90
CA ARG A 182 -9.57 -20.99 -5.41
C ARG A 182 -9.44 -21.85 -6.67
N GLY A 183 -8.22 -22.06 -7.17
CA GLY A 183 -7.94 -22.84 -8.37
C GLY A 183 -8.01 -22.04 -9.68
N GLY A 184 -8.14 -20.71 -9.62
CA GLY A 184 -8.15 -19.82 -10.78
C GLY A 184 -6.76 -19.38 -11.25
N ASP A 185 -6.67 -18.82 -12.46
CA ASP A 185 -5.45 -18.14 -12.93
C ASP A 185 -5.31 -16.79 -12.22
N TRP A 186 -4.28 -16.64 -11.40
CA TRP A 186 -3.96 -15.43 -10.64
C TRP A 186 -3.87 -14.17 -11.51
N ARG A 187 -3.57 -14.29 -12.81
CA ARG A 187 -3.51 -13.16 -13.74
C ARG A 187 -4.86 -12.50 -13.96
N THR A 188 -5.96 -13.24 -13.78
CA THR A 188 -7.31 -12.67 -13.89
C THR A 188 -7.53 -11.58 -12.83
N ALA A 189 -6.94 -11.72 -11.64
CA ALA A 189 -6.97 -10.69 -10.61
C ALA A 189 -6.22 -9.40 -11.00
N LEU A 190 -5.26 -9.48 -11.95
CA LEU A 190 -4.58 -8.29 -12.48
C LEU A 190 -5.43 -7.54 -13.50
N GLN A 191 -6.34 -8.24 -14.18
CA GLN A 191 -7.23 -7.66 -15.20
C GLN A 191 -8.41 -6.94 -14.55
N VAL A 192 -8.78 -7.35 -13.34
CA VAL A 192 -9.76 -6.66 -12.50
C VAL A 192 -9.06 -5.55 -11.69
N GLN A 193 -8.45 -4.59 -12.37
CA GLN A 193 -8.16 -3.29 -11.75
C GLN A 193 -9.46 -2.47 -11.78
N PRO A 194 -9.82 -1.73 -10.72
CA PRO A 194 -10.93 -0.80 -10.81
C PRO A 194 -10.58 0.30 -11.82
N MET A 195 -11.31 0.36 -12.92
CA MET A 195 -11.39 1.57 -13.75
C MET A 195 -11.97 2.73 -12.91
N PRO A 196 -11.63 3.99 -13.25
CA PRO A 196 -11.45 5.08 -12.30
C PRO A 196 -12.74 5.40 -11.56
N GLN A 197 -12.58 5.76 -10.28
CA GLN A 197 -13.60 6.26 -9.36
C GLN A 197 -14.81 6.85 -10.11
N ALA A 198 -15.83 6.01 -10.33
CA ALA A 198 -17.15 6.53 -10.59
C ALA A 198 -17.51 7.29 -9.32
N VAL A 199 -17.52 8.62 -9.41
CA VAL A 199 -18.12 9.46 -8.38
C VAL A 199 -19.56 8.97 -8.29
N GLU A 200 -19.88 8.22 -7.23
CA GLU A 200 -21.26 8.00 -6.88
C GLU A 200 -21.91 9.39 -6.83
N PRO A 201 -23.02 9.63 -7.55
CA PRO A 201 -23.72 10.90 -7.43
C PRO A 201 -23.98 11.14 -5.94
N PRO A 202 -23.76 12.38 -5.42
CA PRO A 202 -23.89 12.65 -4.01
C PRO A 202 -25.19 12.07 -3.49
N LYS A 203 -25.09 11.16 -2.52
CA LYS A 203 -26.25 10.61 -1.83
C LYS A 203 -27.04 11.80 -1.29
N GLU A 204 -28.23 12.05 -1.83
CA GLU A 204 -29.08 13.15 -1.40
C GLU A 204 -29.19 13.12 0.13
N MET A 205 -28.61 14.12 0.79
CA MET A 205 -28.79 14.29 2.22
C MET A 205 -30.24 14.71 2.44
N LYS A 206 -31.01 13.85 3.10
CA LYS A 206 -32.32 14.23 3.63
C LYS A 206 -32.15 15.48 4.51
N PRO A 207 -33.03 16.48 4.42
CA PRO A 207 -32.85 17.72 5.17
C PRO A 207 -32.89 17.42 6.67
N LEU A 208 -31.87 17.89 7.39
CA LEU A 208 -31.83 17.83 8.85
C LEU A 208 -33.05 18.58 9.38
N ALA A 209 -33.98 17.85 10.00
CA ALA A 209 -35.05 18.44 10.78
C ALA A 209 -34.41 19.26 11.93
N LYS A 210 -34.79 20.54 12.03
CA LYS A 210 -34.33 21.44 13.07
C LYS A 210 -34.83 20.96 14.43
N SER A 211 -33.92 20.69 15.35
CA SER A 211 -34.22 20.64 16.78
C SER A 211 -33.08 21.23 17.59
N VAL A 212 -33.15 22.54 17.84
CA VAL A 212 -32.54 23.12 19.04
C VAL A 212 -33.53 24.14 19.60
N SER A 213 -34.19 23.75 20.68
CA SER A 213 -34.84 24.63 21.63
C SER A 213 -33.76 25.34 22.45
N VAL A 214 -33.64 26.67 22.33
CA VAL A 214 -32.93 27.49 23.33
C VAL A 214 -33.95 28.37 24.02
N GLN A 215 -34.13 28.08 25.30
CA GLN A 215 -35.00 28.76 26.25
C GLN A 215 -34.33 30.08 26.65
N ALA A 216 -35.14 31.14 26.70
CA ALA A 216 -34.72 32.51 26.97
C ALA A 216 -34.17 32.71 28.40
N GLY A 217 -33.16 33.57 28.54
CA GLY A 217 -32.64 34.01 29.83
C GLY A 217 -31.58 35.12 29.71
N THR A 218 -32.06 36.37 29.62
CA THR A 218 -31.45 37.63 30.10
C THR A 218 -30.02 37.99 29.66
N GLY A 219 -29.90 38.80 28.60
CA GLY A 219 -28.67 39.53 28.29
C GLY A 219 -28.55 40.01 26.84
N GLY A 220 -29.43 40.94 26.44
CA GLY A 220 -29.45 41.72 25.19
C GLY A 220 -28.60 41.27 23.99
N LEU A 221 -29.27 40.75 22.96
CA LEU A 221 -28.85 40.94 21.56
C LEU A 221 -30.11 41.21 20.73
N THR A 222 -30.26 42.44 20.24
CA THR A 222 -31.35 42.84 19.36
C THR A 222 -31.16 42.23 17.98
N LEU A 223 -32.24 42.16 17.20
CA LEU A 223 -32.31 41.60 15.83
C LEU A 223 -31.32 42.25 14.81
N ALA A 224 -30.52 43.22 15.22
CA ALA A 224 -29.46 43.84 14.42
C ALA A 224 -28.11 43.09 14.48
N GLY A 225 -27.91 42.15 15.41
CA GLY A 225 -26.62 41.47 15.61
C GLY A 225 -26.32 40.30 14.66
N VAL A 226 -27.32 39.73 14.00
CA VAL A 226 -27.15 38.53 13.15
C VAL A 226 -26.92 38.87 11.67
N THR A 227 -27.14 40.13 11.26
CA THR A 227 -26.97 40.52 9.85
C THR A 227 -25.52 40.85 9.48
N VAL A 228 -24.61 41.06 10.43
CA VAL A 228 -23.22 41.46 10.12
C VAL A 228 -22.31 40.25 9.80
N ALA A 229 -22.60 39.06 10.31
CA ALA A 229 -21.76 37.87 10.03
C ALA A 229 -22.03 37.22 8.66
N ALA A 230 -23.19 37.48 8.03
CA ALA A 230 -23.55 36.91 6.73
C ALA A 230 -23.17 37.83 5.53
N GLN A 231 -22.88 39.11 5.78
CA GLN A 231 -22.55 40.07 4.72
C GLN A 231 -21.05 40.02 4.35
N GLN A 232 -20.15 39.74 5.30
CA GLN A 232 -18.70 39.69 5.07
C GLN A 232 -18.22 38.51 4.22
N ALA A 233 -19.07 37.51 3.95
CA ALA A 233 -18.73 36.38 3.09
C ALA A 233 -19.01 36.62 1.59
N ARG A 234 -19.73 37.69 1.21
CA ARG A 234 -20.04 37.97 -0.21
C ARG A 234 -18.97 38.81 -0.88
N ASP A 235 -18.32 39.73 -0.16
CA ASP A 235 -17.34 40.65 -0.74
C ASP A 235 -16.03 39.96 -1.18
N ALA A 236 -15.72 38.80 -0.59
CA ALA A 236 -14.57 37.97 -0.99
C ALA A 236 -14.76 37.28 -2.36
N SER A 237 -16.00 37.12 -2.84
CA SER A 237 -16.28 36.49 -4.14
C SER A 237 -16.24 37.47 -5.31
N GLY A 238 -16.47 38.77 -5.07
CA GLY A 238 -16.40 39.80 -6.10
C GLY A 238 -14.97 40.10 -6.53
N ALA A 239 -14.06 40.31 -5.58
CA ALA A 239 -12.65 40.64 -5.85
C ALA A 239 -11.91 39.51 -6.59
N VAL A 240 -12.27 38.25 -6.32
CA VAL A 240 -11.71 37.08 -7.02
C VAL A 240 -12.20 37.03 -8.47
N ARG A 241 -13.46 37.40 -8.72
CA ARG A 241 -14.04 37.39 -10.06
C ARG A 241 -13.48 38.51 -10.94
N GLU A 242 -13.35 39.71 -10.38
CA GLU A 242 -12.78 40.86 -11.06
C GLU A 242 -11.29 40.66 -11.38
N PHE A 243 -10.53 40.01 -10.50
CA PHE A 243 -9.14 39.61 -10.78
C PHE A 243 -9.05 38.57 -11.90
N LEU A 244 -9.92 37.55 -11.90
CA LEU A 244 -9.95 36.52 -12.95
C LEU A 244 -10.32 37.10 -14.32
N ASP A 245 -11.19 38.12 -14.37
CA ASP A 245 -11.60 38.79 -15.60
C ASP A 245 -10.50 39.70 -16.18
N THR A 246 -9.49 40.10 -15.39
CA THR A 246 -8.33 40.88 -15.87
C THR A 246 -7.20 40.01 -16.44
N LEU A 247 -7.28 38.68 -16.34
CA LEU A 247 -6.27 37.79 -16.90
C LEU A 247 -6.51 37.60 -18.41
N PRO A 248 -5.51 37.85 -19.28
CA PRO A 248 -5.63 37.56 -20.69
C PRO A 248 -5.88 36.06 -20.90
N ALA A 249 -6.70 35.71 -21.89
CA ALA A 249 -7.03 34.33 -22.25
C ALA A 249 -5.78 33.57 -22.74
N VAL A 250 -4.93 33.14 -21.82
CA VAL A 250 -3.78 32.27 -22.07
C VAL A 250 -4.24 30.84 -21.87
N SER A 251 -4.00 30.01 -22.89
CA SER A 251 -4.36 28.60 -22.97
C SER A 251 -4.09 27.82 -21.67
N VAL A 252 -5.05 26.93 -21.32
CA VAL A 252 -5.21 26.16 -20.07
C VAL A 252 -4.11 25.10 -19.82
N SER A 253 -2.89 25.26 -20.32
CA SER A 253 -1.79 24.30 -20.12
C SER A 253 -0.95 24.55 -18.85
N ALA A 254 -1.31 25.50 -17.98
CA ALA A 254 -0.55 25.80 -16.77
C ALA A 254 -1.43 26.11 -15.52
N GLY A 255 -2.43 25.26 -15.24
CA GLY A 255 -3.34 25.42 -14.08
C GLY A 255 -2.65 25.56 -12.71
N TRP A 256 -1.40 25.11 -12.57
CA TRP A 256 -0.62 25.22 -11.34
C TRP A 256 -0.18 26.66 -11.01
N LEU A 257 0.01 27.53 -12.01
CA LEU A 257 0.43 28.92 -11.77
C LEU A 257 -0.71 29.77 -11.19
N VAL A 258 -1.95 29.57 -11.69
CA VAL A 258 -3.14 30.26 -11.17
C VAL A 258 -3.45 29.80 -9.74
N ALA A 259 -3.35 28.49 -9.47
CA ALA A 259 -3.50 27.96 -8.12
C ALA A 259 -2.42 28.47 -7.15
N GLY A 260 -1.18 28.62 -7.62
CA GLY A 260 -0.07 29.18 -6.84
C GLY A 260 -0.29 30.64 -6.45
N VAL A 261 -0.73 31.48 -7.39
CA VAL A 261 -1.03 32.90 -7.12
C VAL A 261 -2.21 33.05 -6.15
N LEU A 262 -3.27 32.24 -6.29
CA LEU A 262 -4.40 32.21 -5.36
C LEU A 262 -3.99 31.78 -3.95
N ALA A 263 -3.12 30.77 -3.82
CA ALA A 263 -2.62 30.32 -2.52
C ALA A 263 -1.80 31.40 -1.81
N VAL A 264 -0.96 32.14 -2.55
CA VAL A 264 -0.18 33.26 -2.00
C VAL A 264 -1.10 34.41 -1.57
N ALA A 265 -2.12 34.75 -2.37
CA ALA A 265 -3.08 35.79 -2.03
C ALA A 265 -3.88 35.46 -0.75
N VAL A 266 -4.32 34.20 -0.60
CA VAL A 266 -5.00 33.72 0.62
C VAL A 266 -4.05 33.73 1.82
N ALA A 267 -2.79 33.32 1.65
CA ALA A 267 -1.80 33.34 2.73
C ALA A 267 -1.51 34.77 3.22
N VAL A 268 -1.38 35.74 2.31
CA VAL A 268 -1.20 37.16 2.66
C VAL A 268 -2.43 37.72 3.37
N MET A 269 -3.65 37.36 2.93
CA MET A 269 -4.89 37.79 3.57
C MET A 269 -5.01 37.24 5.01
N LEU A 270 -4.72 35.95 5.20
CA LEU A 270 -4.72 35.32 6.52
C LEU A 270 -3.63 35.90 7.43
N TYR A 271 -2.45 36.16 6.90
CA TYR A 271 -1.34 36.79 7.65
C TYR A 271 -1.70 38.19 8.13
N ARG A 272 -2.27 39.03 7.24
CA ARG A 272 -2.71 40.38 7.61
C ARG A 272 -3.81 40.35 8.67
N ARG A 273 -4.81 39.48 8.49
CA ARG A 273 -5.89 39.30 9.47
C ARG A 273 -5.35 38.87 10.84
N PHE A 274 -4.35 37.99 10.87
CA PHE A 274 -3.70 37.57 12.11
C PHE A 274 -2.89 38.69 12.77
N ASP A 275 -2.15 39.48 11.99
CA ASP A 275 -1.38 40.62 12.51
C ASP A 275 -2.30 41.74 13.04
N ASP A 276 -3.43 42.00 12.39
CA ASP A 276 -4.45 42.95 12.86
C ASP A 276 -5.09 42.48 14.18
N HIS A 277 -5.39 41.19 14.32
CA HIS A 277 -5.86 40.62 15.59
C HIS A 277 -4.81 40.71 16.70
N ARG A 278 -3.52 40.54 16.37
CA ARG A 278 -2.43 40.65 17.35
C ARG A 278 -2.22 42.10 17.82
N LYS A 279 -2.37 43.09 16.93
CA LYS A 279 -2.28 44.51 17.27
C LYS A 279 -3.50 45.02 18.06
N ALA A 280 -4.69 44.45 17.82
CA ALA A 280 -5.90 44.78 18.57
C ALA A 280 -5.93 44.18 20.00
N ALA A 281 -5.05 43.22 20.29
CA ALA A 281 -4.92 42.56 21.59
C ALA A 281 -3.75 43.11 22.44
N ALA A 282 -3.07 44.16 21.98
CA ALA A 282 -2.01 44.89 22.69
C ALA A 282 -2.50 46.29 23.05
#